data_AF-A0A7D5BRC5-F1
#
_entry.id   AF-A0A7D5BRC5-F1
#
_cell.length_a   1.000
_cell.length_b   1.000
_cell.length_c   1.000
_cell.angle_alpha   90.00
_cell.angle_beta   90.00
_cell.angle_gamma   90.00
#
_symmetry.space_group_name_H-M   'P 1'
#
loop_
_entity.id
_entity.type
_entity.pdbx_description
1 polymer ?
#
loop_
_entity_poly.entity_id
_entity_poly.type
_entity_poly.pdbx_seq_one_letter_code
_entity_poly.pdbx_strand_id
1 'polypeptide(L)'
;MTVQIPSAEAQHGRSSTWLWCFYRPWKKDDGTMISDQDAKTDMDQKVVRLLSTYGSTMDNKAHGGNLIHKLLIEGRLSVKRI
;
A
#
# COMPACT_ATOMS: atom_id res chain seq x y z
N MET A 1 46.93 22.88 -4.30
CA MET A 1 45.86 22.47 -3.36
C MET A 1 44.58 22.36 -4.15
N THR A 2 44.18 21.14 -4.50
CA THR A 2 42.94 20.89 -5.25
C THR A 2 41.83 20.64 -4.25
N VAL A 3 40.88 21.57 -4.14
CA VAL A 3 39.71 21.39 -3.28
C VAL A 3 38.77 20.43 -4.00
N GLN A 4 38.63 19.21 -3.47
CA GLN A 4 37.59 18.30 -3.91
C GLN A 4 36.24 18.83 -3.43
N ILE A 5 35.38 19.18 -4.38
CA ILE A 5 33.96 19.42 -4.14
C ILE A 5 33.32 18.04 -3.95
N PRO A 6 32.66 17.74 -2.82
CA PRO A 6 31.93 16.49 -2.68
C PRO A 6 30.76 16.50 -3.68
N SER A 7 30.78 15.50 -4.56
CA SER A 7 29.71 15.14 -5.48
C SER A 7 28.38 15.15 -4.74
N ALA A 8 27.43 15.94 -5.22
CA ALA A 8 26.05 15.94 -4.74
C ALA A 8 25.41 14.59 -5.09
N GLU A 9 25.69 13.59 -4.27
CA GLU A 9 24.99 12.31 -4.31
C GLU A 9 23.53 12.56 -3.98
N ALA A 10 22.71 12.36 -5.01
CA ALA A 10 21.27 12.27 -5.02
C ALA A 10 20.68 11.83 -3.67
N GLN A 11 20.19 12.79 -2.89
CA GLN A 11 19.14 12.55 -1.92
C GLN A 11 17.83 12.29 -2.69
N HIS A 12 17.72 11.13 -3.33
CA HIS A 12 16.41 10.55 -3.59
C HIS A 12 15.82 10.21 -2.21
N GLY A 13 15.12 11.18 -1.63
CA GLY A 13 14.39 10.99 -0.39
C GLY A 13 13.50 9.76 -0.54
N ARG A 14 13.83 8.68 0.19
CA ARG A 14 12.91 7.54 0.32
C ARG A 14 11.66 8.11 0.98
N SER A 15 10.62 8.36 0.20
CA SER A 15 9.30 8.63 0.77
C SER A 15 8.94 7.42 1.60
N SER A 16 8.99 7.56 2.92
CA SER A 16 8.52 6.55 3.88
C SER A 16 7.00 6.60 3.90
N THR A 17 6.38 6.27 2.77
CA THR A 17 4.92 6.25 2.66
C THR A 17 4.39 5.02 3.36
N TRP A 18 3.55 5.25 4.37
CA TRP A 18 2.79 4.21 5.06
C TRP A 18 1.37 4.17 4.52
N LEU A 19 0.82 2.97 4.35
CA LEU A 19 -0.56 2.77 3.92
C LEU A 19 -1.34 2.03 5.00
N TRP A 20 -2.28 2.74 5.61
CA TRP A 20 -3.20 2.18 6.61
C TRP A 20 -4.58 2.02 5.99
N CYS A 21 -5.13 0.82 6.11
CA CYS A 21 -6.41 0.43 5.56
C CYS A 21 -7.30 0.02 6.72
N PHE A 22 -8.49 0.59 6.81
CA PHE A 22 -9.41 0.35 7.91
C PHE A 22 -10.63 -0.42 7.47
N TYR A 23 -11.09 -1.35 8.31
CA TYR A 23 -12.34 -2.07 8.10
C TYR A 23 -13.17 -2.10 9.38
N ARG A 24 -14.48 -2.23 9.21
CA ARG A 24 -15.44 -2.49 10.30
C ARG A 24 -16.43 -3.53 9.81
N PRO A 25 -16.86 -4.51 10.62
CA PRO A 25 -18.00 -5.34 10.26
C PRO A 25 -19.23 -4.46 9.97
N TRP A 26 -19.98 -4.79 8.93
CA TRP A 26 -21.24 -4.11 8.58
C TRP A 26 -22.41 -5.09 8.48
N LYS A 27 -23.63 -4.55 8.47
CA LYS A 27 -24.84 -5.32 8.18
C LYS A 27 -25.05 -5.34 6.67
N LYS A 28 -25.28 -6.53 6.13
CA LYS A 28 -25.73 -6.70 4.75
C LYS A 28 -27.17 -6.20 4.58
N ASP A 29 -27.60 -6.07 3.34
CA ASP A 29 -28.96 -5.65 2.98
C ASP A 29 -30.03 -6.64 3.48
N ASP A 30 -29.64 -7.91 3.70
CA ASP A 30 -30.49 -8.96 4.30
C ASP A 30 -30.59 -8.86 5.84
N GLY A 31 -29.93 -7.88 6.46
CA GLY A 31 -29.88 -7.68 7.92
C GLY A 31 -28.83 -8.53 8.66
N THR A 32 -28.16 -9.45 7.98
CA THR A 32 -27.11 -10.31 8.54
C THR A 32 -25.86 -9.50 8.81
N MET A 33 -25.29 -9.67 10.00
CA MET A 33 -23.99 -9.09 10.33
C MET A 33 -22.88 -9.93 9.72
N ILE A 34 -21.95 -9.30 9.00
CA ILE A 34 -20.80 -10.04 8.47
C ILE A 34 -19.84 -10.39 9.60
N SER A 35 -19.13 -11.51 9.47
CA SER A 35 -18.08 -11.86 10.40
C SER A 35 -16.89 -10.90 10.29
N ASP A 36 -16.10 -10.78 11.36
CA ASP A 36 -14.87 -9.97 11.32
C ASP A 36 -13.90 -10.44 10.23
N GLN A 37 -13.79 -11.75 10.06
CA GLN A 37 -12.93 -12.37 9.05
C GLN A 37 -13.39 -12.03 7.63
N ASP A 38 -14.70 -12.02 7.37
CA ASP A 38 -15.25 -11.63 6.07
C ASP A 38 -15.02 -10.14 5.82
N ALA A 39 -15.21 -9.30 6.85
CA ALA A 39 -14.98 -7.85 6.77
C ALA A 39 -13.52 -7.54 6.43
N LYS A 40 -12.59 -8.26 7.07
CA LYS A 40 -11.16 -8.14 6.80
C LYS A 40 -10.81 -8.62 5.39
N THR A 41 -11.34 -9.78 4.99
CA THR A 41 -11.06 -10.38 3.67
C THR A 41 -11.54 -9.48 2.54
N ASP A 42 -12.73 -8.90 2.66
CA ASP A 42 -13.24 -7.90 1.72
C ASP A 42 -12.33 -6.67 1.64
N MET A 43 -11.83 -6.18 2.79
CA MET A 43 -10.87 -5.07 2.80
C MET A 43 -9.54 -5.44 2.13
N ASP A 44 -9.00 -6.63 2.40
CA ASP A 44 -7.79 -7.13 1.76
C ASP A 44 -7.96 -7.17 0.23
N GLN A 45 -9.10 -7.65 -0.27
CA GLN A 45 -9.42 -7.67 -1.70
C GLN A 45 -9.50 -6.26 -2.30
N LYS A 46 -10.14 -5.32 -1.60
CA LYS A 46 -10.21 -3.91 -2.02
C LYS A 46 -8.82 -3.26 -2.10
N VAL A 47 -7.95 -3.54 -1.14
CA VAL A 47 -6.56 -3.04 -1.12
C VAL A 47 -5.76 -3.61 -2.29
N VAL A 48 -5.84 -4.92 -2.53
CA VAL A 48 -5.16 -5.56 -3.67
C VAL A 48 -5.65 -4.95 -4.98
N ARG A 49 -6.96 -4.79 -5.15
CA ARG A 49 -7.54 -4.16 -6.35
C ARG A 49 -7.04 -2.74 -6.52
N LEU A 50 -7.09 -1.91 -5.47
CA LEU A 50 -6.64 -0.52 -5.49
C LEU A 50 -5.19 -0.42 -5.95
N LEU A 51 -4.29 -1.19 -5.33
CA LEU A 51 -2.87 -1.14 -5.62
C LEU A 51 -2.54 -1.74 -6.99
N SER A 52 -3.26 -2.77 -7.42
CA SER A 52 -3.08 -3.37 -8.76
C SER A 52 -3.53 -2.40 -9.86
N THR A 53 -4.68 -1.74 -9.69
CA THR A 53 -5.14 -0.71 -10.62
C THR A 53 -4.17 0.46 -10.66
N TYR A 54 -3.75 0.97 -9.51
CA TYR A 54 -2.75 2.03 -9.43
C TYR A 54 -1.43 1.65 -10.13
N GLY A 55 -0.92 0.44 -9.88
CA GLY A 55 0.29 -0.05 -10.54
C GLY A 55 0.14 -0.17 -12.06
N SER A 56 -1.06 -0.48 -12.56
CA SER A 56 -1.33 -0.57 -13.99
C SER A 56 -1.36 0.77 -14.72
N THR A 57 -1.66 1.86 -13.99
CA THR A 57 -1.72 3.24 -14.52
C THR A 57 -0.38 3.99 -14.40
N MET A 58 0.67 3.37 -13.85
CA MET A 58 2.01 3.97 -13.80
C MET A 58 2.73 3.80 -15.13
N ASP A 59 3.34 4.88 -15.63
CA ASP A 59 4.18 4.85 -16.85
C ASP A 59 5.30 3.81 -16.77
N ASN A 60 5.84 3.61 -15.56
CA ASN A 60 6.73 2.49 -15.25
C ASN A 60 5.93 1.33 -14.64
N LYS A 61 5.30 0.53 -15.50
CA LYS A 61 4.52 -0.67 -15.10
C LYS A 61 5.33 -1.66 -14.25
N ALA A 62 6.65 -1.73 -14.47
CA ALA A 62 7.54 -2.54 -13.64
C ALA A 62 7.69 -1.99 -12.20
N HIS A 63 7.56 -0.68 -11.99
CA HIS A 63 7.46 -0.09 -10.65
C HIS A 63 6.10 -0.31 -9.99
N GLY A 64 5.02 -0.26 -10.78
CA GLY A 64 3.66 -0.50 -10.30
C GLY A 64 3.44 -1.92 -9.78
N GLY A 65 3.88 -2.95 -10.51
CA GLY A 65 3.78 -4.35 -10.10
C GLY A 65 4.58 -4.68 -8.82
N ASN A 66 5.64 -3.91 -8.55
CA ASN A 66 6.49 -4.10 -7.38
C ASN A 66 6.04 -3.29 -6.15
N LEU A 67 4.99 -2.49 -6.25
CA LEU A 67 4.58 -1.61 -5.15
C LEU A 67 3.93 -2.39 -4.00
N ILE A 68 2.99 -3.29 -4.30
CA ILE A 68 2.38 -4.17 -3.28
C ILE A 68 3.48 -4.98 -2.61
N HIS A 69 4.33 -5.62 -3.40
CA HIS A 69 5.45 -6.43 -2.91
C HIS A 69 6.40 -5.62 -2.01
N LYS A 70 6.77 -4.39 -2.40
CA LYS A 70 7.60 -3.49 -1.59
C LYS A 70 6.93 -3.03 -0.29
N LEU A 71 5.64 -2.69 -0.34
CA LEU A 71 4.89 -2.28 0.86
C LEU A 71 4.74 -3.45 1.84
N LEU A 72 4.56 -4.67 1.34
CA LEU A 72 4.50 -5.90 2.15
C LEU A 72 5.87 -6.25 2.75
N ILE A 73 6.93 -6.28 1.95
CA ILE A 73 8.30 -6.59 2.44
C ILE A 73 8.75 -5.59 3.50
N GLU A 74 8.47 -4.31 3.30
CA GLU A 74 8.89 -3.27 4.23
C GLU A 74 7.92 -3.08 5.40
N GLY A 75 6.85 -3.88 5.50
CA GLY A 75 5.87 -3.80 6.59
C GLY A 75 5.09 -2.48 6.63
N ARG A 76 4.98 -1.78 5.49
CA ARG A 76 4.37 -0.45 5.37
C ARG A 76 2.90 -0.47 4.99
N LEU A 77 2.32 -1.66 4.75
CA LEU A 77 0.89 -1.87 4.52
C LEU A 77 0.27 -2.55 5.75
N SER A 78 -0.75 -1.93 6.34
CA SER A 78 -1.47 -2.50 7.48
C SER A 78 -2.98 -2.38 7.30
N VAL A 79 -3.69 -3.49 7.52
CA VAL A 79 -5.16 -3.55 7.54
C VAL A 79 -5.62 -3.71 8.99
N LYS A 80 -6.42 -2.77 9.49
CA LYS A 80 -6.82 -2.68 10.90
C LYS A 80 -8.33 -2.53 11.06
N ARG A 81 -8.87 -3.15 12.11
CA ARG A 81 -10.25 -2.95 12.53
C ARG A 81 -10.42 -1.57 13.19
N ILE A 82 -11.54 -0.89 12.90
CA ILE A 82 -12.00 0.33 13.59
C ILE A 82 -13.39 0.15 14.20
#